data_AF-F2VYY5-F1
#
_entry.id   AF-F2VYY5-F1
#
_cell.length_a   1.000
_cell.length_b   1.000
_cell.length_c   1.000
_cell.angle_alpha   90.00
_cell.angle_beta   90.00
_cell.angle_gamma   90.00
#
_symmetry.space_group_name_H-M   'P 1'
#
loop_
_entity.id
_entity.type
_entity.pdbx_description
1 polymer ?
#
loop_
_entity_poly.entity_id
_entity_poly.type
_entity_poly.pdbx_seq_one_letter_code
_entity_poly.pdbx_strand_id
1 'polypeptide(L)'
;ESWYLEVGYVDDTQFVRFDSDAASPRMEPRAPWMEQEGPEYWEEETQRAAGLAHSFRGNLNNLRGYYNQSEAGSHTLQLMYGCDVGPHGRLLSASFQYAYDGADYLALNEDLRSWTAADTAAQISKRKKEVAGNAKY
;
A
#
# COMPACT_ATOMS: atom_id res chain seq x y z
N GLU A 1 19.43 1.69 -2.13
CA GLU A 1 18.17 1.43 -2.85
C GLU A 1 17.06 1.28 -1.81
N SER A 2 15.82 1.65 -2.11
CA SER A 2 14.71 1.51 -1.15
C SER A 2 14.18 0.09 -1.23
N TRP A 3 14.19 -0.63 -0.10
CA TRP A 3 13.57 -1.95 0.00
C TRP A 3 12.04 -1.83 -0.02
N TYR A 4 11.36 -2.67 -0.82
CA TYR A 4 9.91 -2.76 -0.90
C TYR A 4 9.45 -4.18 -0.62
N LEU A 5 8.45 -4.29 0.25
CA LEU A 5 7.81 -5.53 0.64
C LEU A 5 6.30 -5.38 0.53
N GLU A 6 5.66 -6.33 -0.16
CA GLU A 6 4.21 -6.46 -0.20
C GLU A 6 3.82 -7.85 0.27
N VAL A 7 2.80 -7.92 1.13
CA VAL A 7 2.25 -9.17 1.66
C VAL A 7 0.73 -9.07 1.62
N GLY A 8 0.09 -10.14 1.15
CA GLY A 8 -1.37 -10.25 1.08
C GLY A 8 -1.89 -11.31 2.03
N TYR A 9 -3.02 -11.02 2.67
CA TYR A 9 -3.73 -11.93 3.57
C TYR A 9 -5.17 -12.11 3.10
N VAL A 10 -5.66 -13.35 3.19
CA VAL A 10 -7.08 -13.67 3.20
C VAL A 10 -7.36 -14.25 4.57
N ASP A 11 -8.28 -13.63 5.30
CA ASP A 11 -8.44 -13.83 6.74
C ASP A 11 -7.07 -13.70 7.44
N ASP A 12 -6.69 -14.68 8.26
CA ASP A 12 -5.39 -14.73 8.95
C ASP A 12 -4.31 -15.50 8.17
N THR A 13 -4.55 -15.83 6.90
CA THR A 13 -3.64 -16.64 6.08
C THR A 13 -2.91 -15.79 5.05
N GLN A 14 -1.58 -15.69 5.16
CA GLN A 14 -0.77 -15.07 4.13
C GLN A 14 -0.85 -15.89 2.84
N PHE A 15 -1.26 -15.25 1.73
CA PHE A 15 -1.45 -15.95 0.46
C PHE A 15 -0.48 -15.51 -0.64
N VAL A 16 0.07 -14.29 -0.55
CA VAL A 16 1.07 -13.77 -1.50
C VAL A 16 2.17 -12.96 -0.82
N ARG A 17 3.32 -12.88 -1.48
CA ARG A 17 4.44 -12.03 -1.10
C ARG A 17 5.22 -11.56 -2.33
N PHE A 18 5.59 -10.29 -2.33
CA PHE A 18 6.60 -9.72 -3.23
C PHE A 18 7.73 -9.10 -2.38
N ASP A 19 8.98 -9.36 -2.75
CA ASP A 19 10.16 -8.82 -2.07
C ASP A 19 11.15 -8.27 -3.12
N SER A 20 11.43 -6.96 -3.07
CA SER A 20 12.30 -6.31 -4.05
C SER A 20 13.76 -6.77 -3.98
N ASP A 21 14.19 -7.28 -2.83
CA ASP A 21 15.58 -7.66 -2.58
C ASP A 21 15.84 -9.14 -2.90
N ALA A 22 14.82 -9.88 -3.35
CA ALA A 22 14.98 -11.25 -3.81
C ALA A 22 15.86 -11.31 -5.08
N ALA A 23 16.56 -12.45 -5.28
CA ALA A 23 17.42 -12.65 -6.45
C ALA A 23 16.65 -12.56 -7.79
N SER A 24 15.35 -12.88 -7.79
CA SER A 24 14.43 -12.68 -8.90
C SER A 24 13.13 -12.12 -8.32
N PRO A 25 13.00 -10.78 -8.21
CA PRO A 25 11.82 -10.15 -7.62
C PRO A 25 10.56 -10.47 -8.44
N ARG A 26 9.62 -11.17 -7.82
CA ARG A 26 8.32 -11.52 -8.39
C ARG A 26 7.30 -11.74 -7.28
N MET A 27 6.02 -11.69 -7.63
CA MET A 27 4.96 -12.10 -6.72
C MET A 27 4.98 -13.63 -6.58
N GLU A 28 4.92 -14.12 -5.34
CA GLU A 28 5.02 -15.55 -5.04
C GLU A 28 3.83 -16.04 -4.20
N PRO A 29 3.34 -17.26 -4.47
CA PRO A 29 2.32 -17.89 -3.63
C PRO A 29 2.87 -18.20 -2.23
N ARG A 30 2.02 -18.03 -1.22
CA ARG A 30 2.29 -18.37 0.19
C ARG A 30 1.27 -19.32 0.79
N ALA A 31 0.23 -19.66 0.03
CA ALA A 31 -0.77 -20.66 0.39
C ALA A 31 -0.99 -21.67 -0.76
N PRO A 32 -1.29 -22.95 -0.48
CA PRO A 32 -1.41 -23.98 -1.52
C PRO A 32 -2.48 -23.69 -2.56
N TRP A 33 -3.58 -23.04 -2.16
CA TRP A 33 -4.67 -22.69 -3.07
C TRP A 33 -4.28 -21.60 -4.09
N MET A 34 -3.16 -20.89 -3.90
CA MET A 34 -2.65 -19.98 -4.92
C MET A 34 -1.91 -20.68 -6.06
N GLU A 35 -1.48 -21.94 -5.89
CA GLU A 35 -0.79 -22.68 -6.95
C GLU A 35 -1.68 -22.98 -8.16
N GLN A 36 -3.01 -22.81 -8.01
CA GLN A 36 -3.98 -22.96 -9.10
C GLN A 36 -4.00 -21.76 -10.05
N GLU A 37 -3.46 -20.61 -9.65
CA GLU A 37 -3.46 -19.39 -10.46
C GLU A 37 -2.48 -19.51 -11.64
N GLY A 38 -2.93 -19.05 -12.80
CA GLY A 38 -2.18 -19.11 -14.05
C GLY A 38 -0.98 -18.15 -14.10
N PRO A 39 -0.07 -18.34 -15.07
CA PRO A 39 1.08 -17.46 -15.24
C PRO A 39 0.71 -16.00 -15.50
N GLU A 40 -0.45 -15.73 -16.14
CA GLU A 40 -0.90 -14.36 -16.38
C GLU A 40 -1.16 -13.59 -15.08
N TYR A 41 -1.76 -14.23 -14.07
CA TYR A 41 -2.00 -13.63 -12.76
C TYR A 41 -0.68 -13.22 -12.10
N TRP A 42 0.30 -14.12 -12.09
CA TRP A 42 1.60 -13.87 -11.46
C TRP A 42 2.40 -12.78 -12.17
N GLU A 43 2.31 -12.71 -13.49
CA GLU A 43 2.95 -11.65 -14.28
C GLU A 43 2.31 -10.29 -13.99
N GLU A 44 0.98 -10.20 -14.00
CA GLU A 44 0.25 -8.96 -13.70
C GLU A 44 0.57 -8.46 -12.28
N GLU A 45 0.47 -9.33 -11.28
CA GLU A 45 0.74 -8.96 -9.89
C GLU A 45 2.21 -8.58 -9.66
N THR A 46 3.14 -9.22 -10.37
CA THR A 46 4.56 -8.85 -10.33
C THR A 46 4.78 -7.45 -10.91
N GLN A 47 4.18 -7.14 -12.06
CA GLN A 47 4.28 -5.83 -12.68
C GLN A 47 3.63 -4.74 -11.81
N ARG A 48 2.47 -5.04 -11.22
CA ARG A 48 1.77 -4.17 -10.27
C ARG A 48 2.65 -3.84 -9.05
N ALA A 49 3.22 -4.86 -8.41
CA ALA A 49 4.11 -4.68 -7.26
C ALA A 49 5.37 -3.88 -7.60
N ALA A 50 5.97 -4.11 -8.77
CA ALA A 50 7.11 -3.32 -9.25
C ALA A 50 6.75 -1.84 -9.48
N GLY A 51 5.56 -1.57 -10.04
CA GLY A 51 5.03 -0.21 -10.19
C GLY A 51 4.77 0.49 -8.84
N LEU A 52 4.26 -0.24 -7.85
CA LEU A 52 4.11 0.25 -6.48
C LEU A 52 5.46 0.55 -5.83
N ALA A 53 6.45 -0.35 -5.94
CA ALA A 53 7.80 -0.11 -5.42
C ALA A 53 8.41 1.21 -5.95
N HIS A 54 8.26 1.46 -7.27
CA HIS A 54 8.69 2.71 -7.88
C HIS A 54 7.93 3.93 -7.32
N SER A 55 6.61 3.81 -7.16
CA SER A 55 5.77 4.88 -6.62
C SER A 55 6.11 5.19 -5.15
N PHE A 56 6.36 4.17 -4.33
CA PHE A 56 6.75 4.32 -2.92
C PHE A 56 8.10 5.01 -2.79
N ARG A 57 9.07 4.68 -3.64
CA ARG A 57 10.35 5.41 -3.70
C ARG A 57 10.15 6.90 -3.98
N GLY A 58 9.27 7.24 -4.94
CA GLY A 58 8.90 8.64 -5.20
C GLY A 58 8.23 9.31 -4.00
N ASN A 59 7.32 8.60 -3.34
CA ASN A 59 6.60 9.09 -2.16
C ASN A 59 7.53 9.33 -0.97
N LEU A 60 8.50 8.44 -0.70
CA LEU A 60 9.50 8.61 0.35
C LEU A 60 10.32 9.90 0.14
N ASN A 61 10.71 10.20 -1.11
CA ASN A 61 11.40 11.45 -1.42
C ASN A 61 10.51 12.69 -1.18
N ASN A 62 9.23 12.61 -1.53
CA ASN A 62 8.28 13.70 -1.26
C ASN A 62 8.07 13.92 0.25
N LEU A 63 7.89 12.85 1.02
CA LEU A 63 7.68 12.90 2.46
C LEU A 63 8.89 13.50 3.17
N ARG A 64 10.10 13.08 2.80
CA ARG A 64 11.34 13.69 3.32
C ARG A 64 11.34 15.21 3.16
N GLY A 65 10.87 15.70 2.01
CA GLY A 65 10.70 17.13 1.76
C GLY A 65 9.61 17.78 2.61
N TYR A 66 8.45 17.13 2.81
CA TYR A 66 7.35 17.68 3.61
C TYR A 66 7.73 17.83 5.09
N TYR A 67 8.54 16.90 5.60
CA TYR A 67 9.02 16.90 6.98
C TYR A 67 10.36 17.60 7.18
N ASN A 68 10.95 18.19 6.13
CA ASN A 68 12.27 18.85 6.18
C ASN A 68 13.37 17.96 6.75
N GLN A 69 13.36 16.67 6.41
CA GLN A 69 14.31 15.67 6.91
C GLN A 69 15.58 15.61 6.04
N SER A 70 16.70 15.16 6.63
CA SER A 70 17.98 15.05 5.94
C SER A 70 18.06 13.79 5.04
N GLU A 71 18.94 13.81 4.05
CA GLU A 71 19.11 12.68 3.12
C GLU A 71 19.71 11.41 3.75
N ALA A 72 20.43 11.57 4.87
CA ALA A 72 21.13 10.48 5.54
C ALA A 72 20.22 9.61 6.44
N GLY A 73 18.96 10.01 6.63
CA GLY A 73 17.99 9.28 7.45
C GLY A 73 17.38 8.08 6.73
N SER A 74 17.17 6.98 7.47
CA SER A 74 16.30 5.89 7.01
C SER A 74 14.86 6.21 7.41
N HIS A 75 13.94 5.99 6.48
CA HIS A 75 12.51 6.29 6.67
C HIS A 75 11.66 5.14 6.15
N THR A 76 10.50 4.94 6.78
CA THR A 76 9.56 3.86 6.44
C THR A 76 8.22 4.44 6.03
N LEU A 77 7.71 4.06 4.86
CA LEU A 77 6.35 4.34 4.43
C LEU A 77 5.58 3.03 4.30
N GLN A 78 4.47 2.91 5.01
CA GLN A 78 3.63 1.72 5.01
C GLN A 78 2.26 2.07 4.43
N LEU A 79 1.65 1.11 3.72
CA LEU A 79 0.26 1.16 3.29
C LEU A 79 -0.42 -0.12 3.71
N MET A 80 -1.53 0.02 4.42
CA MET A 80 -2.48 -1.05 4.65
C MET A 80 -3.72 -0.78 3.81
N TYR A 81 -4.12 -1.74 2.98
CA TYR A 81 -5.37 -1.68 2.25
C TYR A 81 -6.03 -3.05 2.20
N GLY A 82 -7.36 -3.07 2.19
CA GLY A 82 -8.14 -4.31 2.22
C GLY A 82 -9.62 -4.04 2.46
N CYS A 83 -10.40 -5.10 2.60
CA CYS A 83 -11.82 -5.02 2.87
C CYS A 83 -12.31 -6.22 3.68
N ASP A 84 -13.36 -6.00 4.47
CA ASP A 84 -14.09 -7.06 5.14
C ASP A 84 -15.38 -7.36 4.38
N VAL A 85 -15.64 -8.64 4.14
CA VAL A 85 -16.86 -9.11 3.47
C VAL A 85 -17.68 -9.97 4.42
N GLY A 86 -18.99 -9.71 4.46
CA GLY A 86 -19.91 -10.46 5.31
C GLY A 86 -20.26 -11.84 4.72
N PRO A 87 -21.02 -12.67 5.46
CA PRO A 87 -21.39 -14.03 5.05
C PRO A 87 -22.13 -14.15 3.71
N HIS A 88 -22.70 -13.04 3.23
CA HIS A 88 -23.42 -12.95 1.95
C HIS A 88 -22.58 -12.28 0.85
N GLY A 89 -21.27 -12.17 1.01
CA GLY A 89 -20.35 -11.54 0.05
C GLY A 89 -20.54 -10.04 -0.10
N ARG A 90 -21.25 -9.39 0.84
CA ARG A 90 -21.45 -7.94 0.84
C ARG A 90 -20.29 -7.27 1.56
N LEU A 91 -19.78 -6.18 0.98
CA LEU A 91 -18.79 -5.31 1.61
C LEU A 91 -19.34 -4.79 2.95
N LEU A 92 -18.58 -5.00 4.02
CA LEU A 92 -18.88 -4.46 5.35
C LEU A 92 -18.03 -3.23 5.65
N SER A 93 -16.73 -3.31 5.34
CA SER A 93 -15.75 -2.25 5.57
C SER A 93 -14.69 -2.29 4.49
N ALA A 94 -14.03 -1.16 4.23
CA ALA A 94 -12.78 -1.12 3.48
C ALA A 94 -11.80 -0.22 4.22
N SER A 95 -10.53 -0.60 4.17
CA SER A 95 -9.42 0.12 4.79
C SER A 95 -8.45 0.59 3.73
N PHE A 96 -7.95 1.81 3.87
CA PHE A 96 -6.84 2.34 3.08
C PHE A 96 -6.08 3.37 3.91
N GLN A 97 -4.94 2.99 4.46
CA GLN A 97 -4.25 3.77 5.49
C GLN A 97 -2.74 3.79 5.23
N TYR A 98 -2.15 4.98 5.23
CA TYR A 98 -0.71 5.19 5.19
C TYR A 98 -0.17 5.51 6.58
N ALA A 99 1.00 4.97 6.88
CA ALA A 99 1.82 5.34 8.03
C ALA A 99 3.22 5.75 7.57
N TYR A 100 3.82 6.73 8.23
CA TYR A 100 5.17 7.21 7.97
C TYR A 100 6.00 7.20 9.25
N ASP A 101 7.17 6.56 9.22
CA ASP A 101 8.06 6.33 10.36
C ASP A 101 7.34 5.74 11.59
N GLY A 102 6.36 4.85 11.33
CA GLY A 102 5.59 4.14 12.34
C GLY A 102 4.43 4.93 12.97
N ALA A 103 4.19 6.16 12.52
CA ALA A 103 3.05 6.98 12.93
C ALA A 103 2.01 7.08 11.82
N ASP A 104 0.74 7.25 12.19
CA ASP A 104 -0.34 7.50 11.23
C ASP A 104 -0.01 8.70 10.35
N TYR A 105 -0.31 8.59 9.05
CA TYR A 105 -0.08 9.65 8.08
C TYR A 105 -1.37 10.08 7.41
N LEU A 106 -2.03 9.18 6.68
CA LEU A 106 -3.23 9.50 5.89
C LEU A 106 -4.15 8.28 5.78
N ALA A 107 -5.42 8.42 6.18
CA ALA A 107 -6.40 7.34 6.15
C ALA A 107 -7.64 7.73 5.35
N LEU A 108 -8.17 6.80 4.56
CA LEU A 108 -9.49 6.91 3.94
C LEU A 108 -10.56 6.69 5.03
N ASN A 109 -11.55 7.57 5.08
CA ASN A 109 -12.64 7.47 6.04
C ASN A 109 -13.64 6.38 5.65
N GLU A 110 -14.47 5.96 6.59
CA GLU A 110 -15.50 4.92 6.39
C GLU A 110 -16.52 5.28 5.29
N ASP A 111 -16.67 6.57 4.96
CA ASP A 111 -17.50 7.03 3.84
C ASP A 111 -16.91 6.71 2.46
N LEU A 112 -15.67 6.19 2.42
CA LEU A 112 -14.85 5.88 1.25
C LEU A 112 -14.64 7.06 0.29
N ARG A 113 -14.85 8.28 0.78
CA ARG A 113 -14.94 9.52 -0.02
C ARG A 113 -14.14 10.67 0.53
N SER A 114 -13.79 10.62 1.80
CA SER A 114 -13.01 11.65 2.45
C SER A 114 -11.78 11.06 3.12
N TRP A 115 -10.78 11.91 3.36
CA TRP A 115 -9.51 11.51 3.94
C TRP A 115 -9.29 12.22 5.28
N THR A 116 -8.72 11.50 6.24
CA THR A 116 -8.18 12.05 7.48
C THR A 116 -6.67 12.10 7.39
N ALA A 117 -6.09 13.27 7.64
CA ALA A 117 -4.65 13.49 7.68
C ALA A 117 -4.22 13.66 9.14
N ALA A 118 -3.18 12.93 9.55
CA ALA A 118 -2.74 12.87 10.94
C ALA A 118 -2.05 14.15 11.42
N ASP A 119 -1.34 14.85 10.52
CA ASP A 119 -0.61 16.08 10.84
C ASP A 119 -0.65 17.11 9.70
N THR A 120 0.04 18.23 9.90
CA THR A 120 0.12 19.34 8.94
C THR A 120 0.78 18.95 7.61
N ALA A 121 1.79 18.07 7.64
CA ALA A 121 2.46 17.60 6.42
C ALA A 121 1.52 16.68 5.61
N ALA A 122 0.79 15.79 6.29
CA ALA A 122 -0.20 14.93 5.68
C ALA A 122 -1.33 15.69 4.99
N GLN A 123 -1.66 16.90 5.43
CA GLN A 123 -2.63 17.77 4.74
C GLN A 123 -2.23 18.07 3.29
N ILE A 124 -0.92 18.09 2.97
CA ILE A 124 -0.44 18.28 1.61
C ILE A 124 -0.86 17.09 0.74
N SER A 125 -0.67 15.86 1.23
CA SER A 125 -1.10 14.64 0.52
C SER A 125 -2.62 14.54 0.42
N LYS A 126 -3.35 14.88 1.48
CA LYS A 126 -4.83 14.92 1.48
C LYS A 126 -5.35 15.79 0.34
N ARG A 127 -4.90 17.04 0.25
CA ARG A 127 -5.32 17.98 -0.80
C ARG A 127 -5.02 17.45 -2.21
N LYS A 128 -3.86 16.82 -2.41
CA LYS A 128 -3.51 16.18 -3.69
C LYS A 128 -4.45 15.04 -4.04
N LYS A 129 -4.80 14.18 -3.08
CA LYS A 129 -5.75 13.06 -3.28
C LYS A 129 -7.14 13.57 -3.63
N GLU A 130 -7.62 14.60 -2.95
CA GLU A 130 -8.93 15.21 -3.19
C GLU A 130 -9.02 15.86 -4.58
N VAL A 131 -7.99 16.62 -5.00
CA VAL A 131 -7.93 17.23 -6.34
C VAL A 131 -7.88 16.18 -7.44
N ALA A 132 -7.15 15.08 -7.24
CA ALA A 132 -7.08 14.00 -8.20
C ALA A 132 -8.36 13.14 -8.27
N GLY A 133 -9.31 13.32 -7.35
CA GLY A 133 -10.51 12.49 -7.27
C GLY A 133 -10.24 11.06 -6.78
N ASN A 134 -9.10 10.83 -6.12
CA ASN A 134 -8.66 9.51 -5.64
C ASN A 134 -9.44 9.00 -4.41
N ALA A 135 -10.61 9.57 -4.14
CA ALA A 135 -11.53 9.19 -3.08
C ALA A 135 -12.85 8.67 -3.66
N LYS A 136 -12.87 8.23 -4.93
CA LYS A 136 -14.05 7.65 -5.55
C LYS A 136 -13.75 6.20 -5.84
N TYR A 137 -14.13 5.35 -4.90
CA TYR A 137 -14.20 3.90 -5.07
C TYR A 137 -15.67 3.49 -5.08
#